data_AF-A0A2R7UB47-F1
#
_entry.id   AF-A0A2R7UB47-F1
#
_cell.length_a   1.000
_cell.length_b   1.000
_cell.length_c   1.000
_cell.angle_alpha   90.00
_cell.angle_beta   90.00
_cell.angle_gamma   90.00
#
_symmetry.space_group_name_H-M   'P 1'
#
loop_
_entity.id
_entity.type
_entity.pdbx_description
1 polymer ?
#
loop_
_entity_poly.entity_id
_entity_poly.type
_entity_poly.pdbx_seq_one_letter_code
_entity_poly.pdbx_strand_id
1 'polypeptide(L)'
;MSEKDPLPPINGADRNLVEKMVGYGITGTSDHFRMLSFWRRLLAGDNDPEEIAQGLALALRPGRYIPNPGPGRSMAVTINISGSPDAQALADALNGALGVR
;
A
#
# COMPACT_ATOMS: atom_id res chain seq x y z
N MET A 1 8.48 -6.50 -30.22
CA MET A 1 7.41 -7.39 -29.74
C MET A 1 6.11 -6.66 -29.93
N SER A 2 5.20 -7.17 -30.76
CA SER A 2 3.93 -6.51 -31.06
C SER A 2 3.13 -6.29 -29.78
N GLU A 3 2.84 -5.02 -29.50
CA GLU A 3 1.97 -4.57 -28.43
C GLU A 3 0.58 -5.16 -28.70
N LYS A 4 0.26 -6.27 -28.03
CA LYS A 4 -1.08 -6.88 -28.10
C LYS A 4 -2.09 -5.81 -27.70
N ASP A 5 -3.13 -5.65 -28.52
CA ASP A 5 -4.23 -4.70 -28.35
C ASP A 5 -4.53 -4.41 -26.88
N PRO A 6 -4.43 -3.14 -26.44
CA PRO A 6 -4.78 -2.81 -25.07
C PRO A 6 -6.27 -3.10 -24.91
N LEU A 7 -6.62 -3.85 -23.87
CA LEU A 7 -7.99 -4.06 -23.42
C LEU A 7 -8.83 -2.77 -23.56
N PRO A 8 -10.15 -2.88 -23.82
CA PRO A 8 -10.98 -1.72 -24.12
C PRO A 8 -10.94 -0.66 -23.01
N PRO A 9 -11.19 0.63 -23.35
CA PRO A 9 -11.30 1.70 -22.36
C PRO A 9 -12.30 1.35 -21.25
N ILE A 10 -12.03 1.86 -20.05
CA ILE A 10 -12.96 1.78 -18.93
C ILE A 10 -13.77 3.06 -18.95
N ASN A 11 -15.10 2.95 -18.97
CA ASN A 11 -16.02 4.09 -18.93
C ASN A 11 -16.88 4.01 -17.67
N GLY A 12 -17.34 5.17 -17.18
CA GLY A 12 -18.20 5.24 -15.99
C GLY A 12 -17.55 4.70 -14.72
N ALA A 13 -16.22 4.81 -14.59
CA ALA A 13 -15.52 4.48 -13.37
C ALA A 13 -15.96 5.40 -12.23
N ASP A 14 -16.36 4.80 -11.10
CA ASP A 14 -16.72 5.52 -9.89
C ASP A 14 -15.53 5.67 -8.93
N ARG A 15 -15.68 6.56 -7.94
CA ARG A 15 -14.67 6.78 -6.90
C ARG A 15 -14.26 5.50 -6.17
N ASN A 16 -15.15 4.52 -6.02
CA ASN A 16 -14.87 3.28 -5.30
C ASN A 16 -13.97 2.34 -6.10
N LEU A 17 -14.15 2.27 -7.43
CA LEU A 17 -13.29 1.50 -8.31
C LEU A 17 -11.88 2.10 -8.32
N VAL A 18 -11.77 3.43 -8.39
CA VAL A 18 -10.49 4.14 -8.35
C VAL A 18 -9.83 3.97 -6.98
N GLU A 19 -10.58 4.12 -5.88
CA GLU A 19 -10.08 3.89 -4.52
C GLU A 19 -9.55 2.47 -4.35
N LYS A 20 -10.28 1.47 -4.85
CA LYS A 20 -9.85 0.07 -4.77
C LYS A 20 -8.55 -0.18 -5.52
N MET A 21 -8.44 0.35 -6.73
CA MET A 21 -7.27 0.16 -7.57
C MET A 21 -6.02 0.86 -7.03
N VAL A 22 -6.18 1.99 -6.34
CA VAL A 22 -5.08 2.73 -5.72
C VAL A 22 -4.74 2.17 -4.33
N GLY A 23 -5.75 1.92 -3.49
CA GLY A 23 -5.59 1.54 -2.08
C GLY A 23 -5.36 0.06 -1.83
N TYR A 24 -5.81 -0.81 -2.75
CA TYR A 24 -5.57 -2.27 -2.72
C TYR A 24 -4.72 -2.71 -3.91
N GLY A 25 -4.19 -1.74 -4.66
CA GLY A 25 -3.15 -1.92 -5.64
C GLY A 25 -1.83 -2.28 -4.96
N ILE A 26 -1.69 -3.57 -4.65
CA ILE A 26 -0.59 -4.38 -5.19
C ILE A 26 0.80 -4.22 -4.51
N THR A 27 1.35 -5.31 -3.95
CA THR A 27 2.59 -5.31 -3.14
C THR A 27 3.83 -5.84 -3.89
N GLY A 28 3.76 -6.09 -5.20
CA GLY A 28 4.83 -6.72 -5.99
C GLY A 28 5.01 -6.20 -7.43
N THR A 29 6.07 -6.65 -8.11
CA THR A 29 6.50 -6.17 -9.43
C THR A 29 5.55 -6.52 -10.58
N SER A 30 4.95 -7.71 -10.57
CA SER A 30 4.00 -8.19 -11.60
C SER A 30 2.76 -7.31 -11.72
N ASP A 31 2.48 -6.60 -10.66
CA ASP A 31 1.28 -5.85 -10.52
C ASP A 31 1.45 -4.37 -10.95
N HIS A 32 2.69 -3.90 -11.14
CA HIS A 32 2.99 -2.64 -11.84
C HIS A 32 2.38 -2.60 -13.24
N PHE A 33 2.49 -3.70 -13.99
CA PHE A 33 1.92 -3.80 -15.34
C PHE A 33 0.40 -3.80 -15.33
N ARG A 34 -0.22 -4.38 -14.29
CA ARG A 34 -1.68 -4.35 -14.10
C ARG A 34 -2.17 -2.94 -13.79
N MET A 35 -1.47 -2.22 -12.91
CA MET A 35 -1.77 -0.82 -12.62
C MET A 35 -1.61 0.05 -13.89
N LEU A 36 -0.51 -0.11 -14.63
CA LEU A 36 -0.28 0.67 -15.84
C LEU A 36 -1.36 0.40 -16.90
N SER A 37 -1.76 -0.86 -17.08
CA SER A 37 -2.85 -1.23 -17.99
C SER A 37 -4.17 -0.61 -17.55
N PHE A 38 -4.51 -0.67 -16.26
CA PHE A 38 -5.70 -0.04 -15.71
C PHE A 38 -5.72 1.47 -15.98
N TRP A 39 -4.64 2.19 -15.65
CA TRP A 39 -4.56 3.63 -15.86
C TRP A 39 -4.68 4.04 -17.33
N ARG A 40 -4.02 3.31 -18.24
CA ARG A 40 -4.15 3.55 -19.68
C ARG A 40 -5.60 3.44 -20.14
N ARG A 41 -6.34 2.46 -19.63
CA ARG A 41 -7.76 2.23 -19.98
C ARG A 41 -8.70 3.24 -19.35
N LEU A 42 -8.43 3.63 -18.09
CA LEU A 42 -9.19 4.65 -17.37
C LEU A 42 -9.05 6.02 -18.07
N LEU A 43 -7.84 6.40 -18.45
CA LEU A 43 -7.59 7.68 -19.12
C LEU A 43 -8.07 7.72 -20.58
N ALA A 44 -8.20 6.56 -21.22
CA ALA A 44 -8.72 6.45 -22.59
C ALA A 44 -10.26 6.40 -22.65
N GLY A 45 -10.93 6.26 -21.51
CA GLY A 45 -12.39 6.15 -21.47
C GLY A 45 -13.08 7.43 -20.98
N ASP A 46 -14.39 7.46 -21.16
CA ASP A 46 -15.27 8.54 -20.74
C ASP A 46 -15.62 8.35 -19.25
N ASN A 47 -14.88 9.06 -18.40
CA ASN A 47 -15.00 9.00 -16.95
C ASN A 47 -15.07 10.41 -16.38
N ASP A 48 -15.88 10.58 -15.34
CA ASP A 48 -15.98 11.85 -14.63
C ASP A 48 -14.65 12.14 -13.88
N PRO A 49 -13.96 13.25 -14.19
CA PRO A 49 -12.76 13.65 -13.48
C PRO A 49 -12.98 13.83 -11.97
N GLU A 50 -14.18 14.21 -11.54
CA GLU A 50 -14.51 14.41 -10.14
C GLU A 50 -14.54 13.06 -9.39
N GLU A 51 -15.14 12.03 -9.97
CA GLU A 51 -15.13 10.67 -9.40
C GLU A 51 -13.71 10.11 -9.28
N ILE A 52 -12.86 10.34 -10.28
CA ILE A 52 -11.45 9.94 -10.24
C ILE A 52 -10.71 10.66 -9.09
N ALA A 53 -10.88 11.98 -8.99
CA ALA A 53 -10.23 12.78 -7.95
C ALA A 53 -10.68 12.36 -6.54
N GLN A 54 -11.98 12.11 -6.36
CA GLN A 54 -12.51 11.65 -5.08
C GLN A 54 -12.02 10.24 -4.72
N GLY A 55 -11.93 9.33 -5.69
CA GLY A 55 -11.36 7.99 -5.47
C GLY A 55 -9.89 8.02 -5.06
N LEU A 56 -9.09 8.89 -5.68
CA LEU A 56 -7.70 9.14 -5.29
C LEU A 56 -7.61 9.70 -3.85
N ALA A 57 -8.44 10.68 -3.52
CA ALA A 57 -8.47 11.26 -2.19
C ALA A 57 -8.84 10.21 -1.11
N LEU A 58 -9.82 9.35 -1.38
CA LEU A 58 -10.21 8.26 -0.48
C LEU A 58 -9.07 7.25 -0.27
N ALA A 59 -8.36 6.87 -1.33
CA ALA A 59 -7.26 5.91 -1.23
C ALA A 59 -6.05 6.45 -0.44
N LEU A 60 -5.78 7.75 -0.54
CA LEU A 60 -4.66 8.40 0.14
C LEU A 60 -4.98 8.82 1.59
N ARG A 61 -6.26 9.07 1.90
CA ARG A 61 -6.75 9.45 3.23
C ARG A 61 -6.25 8.57 4.40
N PRO A 62 -6.23 7.23 4.32
CA PRO A 62 -5.83 6.40 5.46
C PRO A 62 -4.32 6.41 5.76
N GLY A 63 -3.50 7.19 5.04
CA GLY A 63 -2.05 7.25 5.27
C GLY A 63 -1.32 5.94 4.96
N ARG A 64 -1.97 5.00 4.24
CA ARG A 64 -1.42 3.68 3.89
C ARG A 64 -0.23 3.73 2.93
N TYR A 65 -0.03 4.85 2.25
CA TYR A 65 1.24 5.18 1.60
C TYR A 65 2.27 5.61 2.66
N ILE A 66 2.47 4.77 3.69
CA ILE A 66 3.70 4.81 4.46
C ILE A 66 4.75 4.28 3.49
N PRO A 67 5.82 5.03 3.17
CA PRO A 67 6.87 4.54 2.30
C PRO A 67 7.30 3.19 2.85
N ASN A 68 7.14 2.13 2.04
CA ASN A 68 7.64 0.81 2.38
C ASN A 68 9.10 1.03 2.79
N PRO A 69 9.47 0.81 4.07
CA PRO A 69 10.83 1.07 4.49
C PRO A 69 11.67 0.17 3.60
N GLY A 70 12.50 0.76 2.74
CA GLY A 70 13.30 0.00 1.77
C GLY A 70 13.99 -1.18 2.46
N PRO A 71 14.31 -2.25 1.72
CA PRO A 71 14.89 -3.47 2.30
C PRO A 71 16.00 -3.10 3.29
N GLY A 72 15.77 -3.39 4.59
CA GLY A 72 16.64 -3.00 5.70
C GLY A 72 16.10 -1.95 6.70
N ARG A 73 14.87 -1.43 6.55
CA ARG A 73 14.30 -0.45 7.49
C ARG A 73 13.12 -0.92 8.34
N SER A 74 12.67 -2.16 8.21
CA SER A 74 11.82 -2.78 9.24
C SER A 74 12.71 -3.22 10.40
N MET A 75 12.70 -2.45 11.49
CA MET A 75 13.42 -2.83 12.71
C MET A 75 12.63 -3.96 13.38
N ALA A 76 12.95 -5.21 13.03
CA ALA A 76 12.47 -6.37 13.74
C ALA A 76 13.31 -6.54 15.00
N VAL A 77 12.72 -6.30 16.17
CA VAL A 77 13.38 -6.50 17.47
C VAL A 77 12.87 -7.82 18.06
N THR A 78 13.75 -8.80 18.18
CA THR A 78 13.48 -10.04 18.92
C THR A 78 13.82 -9.81 20.38
N ILE A 79 12.83 -9.93 21.27
CA ILE A 79 12.99 -9.75 22.70
C ILE A 79 13.01 -11.12 23.36
N ASN A 80 14.15 -11.50 23.93
CA ASN A 80 14.28 -12.74 24.69
C ASN A 80 14.03 -12.44 26.17
N ILE A 81 12.96 -12.98 26.72
CA ILE A 81 12.64 -12.89 28.15
C ILE A 81 13.08 -14.19 28.81
N SER A 82 14.08 -14.10 29.71
CA SER A 82 14.55 -15.23 30.50
C SER A 82 13.75 -15.32 31.80
N GLY A 83 12.97 -16.39 31.99
CA GLY A 83 12.17 -16.62 33.20
C GLY A 83 10.66 -16.57 32.97
N SER A 84 9.89 -16.22 34.00
CA SER A 84 8.44 -16.06 33.89
C SER A 84 8.12 -14.74 33.16
N PRO A 85 7.33 -14.75 32.08
CA PRO A 85 6.97 -13.53 31.36
C PRO A 85 5.91 -12.76 32.17
N ASP A 86 6.37 -11.92 33.09
CA ASP A 86 5.53 -10.91 33.73
C ASP A 86 5.70 -9.54 33.06
N ALA A 87 4.79 -8.61 33.40
CA ALA A 87 4.77 -7.27 32.79
C ALA A 87 6.06 -6.48 33.06
N GLN A 88 6.74 -6.75 34.18
CA GLN A 88 7.97 -6.06 34.56
C GLN A 88 9.16 -6.59 33.74
N ALA A 89 9.27 -7.91 33.60
CA ALA A 89 10.30 -8.56 32.79
C ALA A 89 10.22 -8.15 31.31
N LEU A 90 9.00 -7.97 30.78
CA LEU A 90 8.79 -7.45 29.42
C LEU A 90 9.23 -5.98 29.30
N ALA A 91 8.87 -5.14 30.26
CA ALA A 91 9.23 -3.72 30.27
C ALA A 91 10.75 -3.51 30.36
N ASP A 92 11.43 -4.27 31.21
CA ASP A 92 12.88 -4.22 31.37
C ASP A 92 13.60 -4.68 30.09
N ALA A 93 13.11 -5.75 29.46
CA ALA A 93 13.67 -6.26 28.20
C ALA A 93 13.45 -5.28 27.03
N LEU A 94 12.30 -4.59 26.99
CA LEU A 94 12.01 -3.53 26.01
C LEU A 94 12.93 -2.32 26.19
N ASN A 95 13.09 -1.83 27.42
CA ASN A 95 13.96 -0.69 27.71
C ASN A 95 15.43 -1.01 27.37
N GLY A 96 15.88 -2.24 27.68
CA GLY A 96 17.20 -2.72 27.29
C GLY A 96 17.41 -2.79 25.78
N ALA A 97 16.43 -3.30 25.02
CA ALA A 97 16.52 -3.44 23.58
C ALA A 97 16.43 -2.10 22.82
N LEU A 98 15.70 -1.13 23.36
CA LEU A 98 15.51 0.20 22.76
C LEU A 98 16.59 1.22 23.17
N GLY A 99 17.48 0.86 24.10
CA GLY A 99 18.60 1.73 24.52
C GLY A 99 18.14 2.98 25.29
N VAL A 100 16.91 3.00 25.79
CA VAL A 100 16.40 4.08 26.63
C VAL A 100 17.01 3.90 28.02
N ARG A 101 18.12 4.60 28.27
CA ARG A 101 18.67 4.81 29.62
C ARG A 101 18.26 6.19 30.12
#